data_AF-A0AAN6K1I4-F1
#
_entry.id   AF-A0AAN6K1I4-F1
#
_cell.length_a   1.000
_cell.length_b   1.000
_cell.length_c   1.000
_cell.angle_alpha   90.00
_cell.angle_beta   90.00
_cell.angle_gamma   90.00
#
_symmetry.space_group_name_H-M   'P 1'
#
loop_
_entity.id
_entity.type
_entity.pdbx_description
1 polymer ?
#
loop_
_entity_poly.entity_id
_entity_poly.type
_entity_poly.pdbx_seq_one_letter_code
_entity_poly.pdbx_strand_id
1 'polypeptide(L)'
;INVNDPGLITLVNKLQDVFTTVGVQNPIDLPQIAVVGSQSSGKSSVLENIVGRDFLPRGTGIVTRRPLILQLINRAPLPKTQANGIPDGETDIKTTDAQSNLEEWGEFLHIPGQKFYDFNKIRDEISRETDSKTGRNGGISPAPINL
;
A
#
# COMPACT_ATOMS: atom_id res chain seq x y z
N ILE A 1 14.84 8.82 -4.83
CA ILE A 1 14.58 7.57 -5.58
C ILE A 1 13.08 7.52 -5.77
N ASN A 2 12.59 7.68 -7.00
CA ASN A 2 11.16 7.49 -7.28
C ASN A 2 10.96 6.00 -7.60
N VAL A 3 10.40 5.25 -6.65
CA VAL A 3 10.17 3.80 -6.84
C VAL A 3 9.06 3.51 -7.84
N ASN A 4 8.22 4.51 -8.15
CA ASN A 4 7.12 4.44 -9.11
C ASN A 4 7.53 5.01 -10.48
N ASP A 5 8.81 4.96 -10.84
CA ASP A 5 9.26 5.37 -12.18
C ASP A 5 8.64 4.45 -13.27
N PRO A 6 7.84 4.99 -14.21
CA PRO A 6 7.23 4.18 -15.27
C PRO A 6 8.26 3.46 -16.14
N GLY A 7 9.46 4.02 -16.30
CA GLY A 7 10.58 3.42 -17.02
C GLY A 7 11.07 2.14 -16.33
N LEU A 8 11.34 2.23 -15.02
CA LEU A 8 11.73 1.09 -14.19
C LEU A 8 10.67 -0.01 -14.18
N ILE A 9 9.39 0.34 -14.01
CA ILE A 9 8.28 -0.62 -14.03
C ILE A 9 8.24 -1.36 -15.39
N THR A 10 8.32 -0.62 -16.49
CA THR A 10 8.32 -1.20 -17.83
C THR A 10 9.51 -2.13 -18.05
N LEU A 11 10.70 -1.76 -17.56
CA LEU A 11 11.90 -2.57 -17.68
C LEU A 11 11.80 -3.86 -16.87
N VAL A 12 11.35 -3.79 -15.62
CA VAL A 12 11.16 -4.96 -14.75
C VAL A 12 10.12 -5.91 -15.34
N ASN A 13 8.98 -5.40 -15.82
CA ASN A 13 7.96 -6.22 -16.47
C ASN A 13 8.53 -6.94 -17.72
N LYS A 14 9.27 -6.22 -18.58
CA LYS A 14 9.93 -6.83 -19.76
C LYS A 14 10.91 -7.94 -19.37
N LEU A 15 11.68 -7.73 -18.30
CA LEU A 15 12.59 -8.76 -17.80
C LEU A 15 11.84 -9.97 -17.27
N GLN A 16 10.76 -9.77 -16.50
CA GLN A 16 9.89 -10.84 -16.03
C GLN A 16 9.29 -11.67 -17.18
N ASP A 17 8.86 -11.02 -18.27
CA ASP A 17 8.36 -11.70 -19.47
C ASP A 17 9.45 -12.57 -20.13
N VAL A 18 10.67 -12.03 -20.26
CA VAL A 18 11.83 -12.76 -20.81
C VAL A 18 12.17 -13.96 -19.93
N PHE A 19 12.21 -13.80 -18.61
CA PHE A 19 12.52 -14.89 -17.69
C PHE A 19 11.47 -16.00 -17.70
N THR A 20 10.19 -15.63 -17.77
CA THR A 20 9.08 -16.57 -17.93
C THR A 20 9.22 -17.37 -19.24
N THR A 21 9.64 -16.72 -20.33
CA THR A 21 9.85 -17.37 -21.64
C THR A 21 10.98 -18.40 -21.61
N VAL A 22 12.04 -18.15 -20.83
CA VAL A 22 13.21 -19.03 -20.70
C VAL A 22 13.01 -20.09 -19.59
N GLY A 23 11.85 -20.09 -18.91
CA GLY A 23 11.53 -21.04 -17.83
C GLY A 23 12.22 -20.72 -16.50
N VAL A 24 12.75 -19.52 -16.34
CA VAL A 24 13.33 -19.02 -15.08
C VAL A 24 12.22 -18.38 -14.26
N GLN A 25 11.83 -19.03 -13.16
CA GLN A 25 10.83 -18.51 -12.23
C GLN A 25 11.44 -17.39 -11.37
N ASN A 26 10.85 -16.19 -11.44
CA ASN A 26 11.11 -15.03 -10.56
C ASN A 26 12.58 -14.78 -10.16
N PRO A 27 13.46 -14.35 -11.07
CA PRO A 27 14.87 -14.13 -10.73
C PRO A 27 15.17 -12.76 -10.11
N ILE A 28 14.21 -11.84 -10.05
CA ILE A 28 14.42 -10.50 -9.50
C ILE A 28 13.95 -10.46 -8.05
N ASP A 29 14.89 -10.69 -7.13
CA ASP A 29 14.68 -10.43 -5.71
C ASP A 29 14.97 -8.95 -5.42
N LEU A 30 13.91 -8.17 -5.22
CA LEU A 30 14.03 -6.73 -4.94
C LEU A 30 14.39 -6.53 -3.46
N PRO A 31 15.33 -5.61 -3.14
CA PRO A 31 15.72 -5.36 -1.76
C PRO A 31 14.56 -4.75 -0.96
N GLN A 32 14.48 -5.13 0.32
CA GLN A 32 13.53 -4.53 1.25
C GLN A 32 14.02 -3.14 1.69
N ILE A 33 13.09 -2.18 1.77
CA ILE A 33 13.36 -0.84 2.31
C ILE A 33 12.85 -0.79 3.74
N ALA A 34 13.76 -0.58 4.70
CA ALA A 34 13.44 -0.38 6.10
C ALA A 34 13.75 1.06 6.51
N VAL A 35 12.80 1.70 7.22
CA VAL A 35 12.98 3.06 7.74
C VAL A 35 13.23 3.00 9.24
N VAL A 36 14.42 3.43 9.65
CA VAL A 36 14.89 3.42 11.04
C VAL A 36 15.21 4.84 11.51
N GLY A 37 14.99 5.12 12.80
CA GLY A 37 15.28 6.42 13.39
C GLY A 37 14.45 6.73 14.64
N SER A 38 14.88 7.76 15.38
CA SER A 38 14.24 8.21 16.61
C SER A 38 12.74 8.48 16.45
N GLN A 39 11.97 8.40 17.53
CA GLN A 39 10.56 8.78 17.52
C GLN A 39 10.40 10.21 16.98
N SER A 40 9.34 10.46 16.20
CA SER A 40 9.06 11.74 15.54
C SER A 40 10.07 12.23 14.49
N SER A 41 11.05 11.42 14.06
CA SER A 41 12.02 11.81 13.02
C SER A 41 11.48 11.85 11.58
N GLY A 42 10.16 11.79 11.38
CA GLY A 42 9.54 11.81 10.04
C GLY A 42 9.53 10.47 9.29
N LYS A 43 9.72 9.33 9.97
CA LYS A 43 9.77 7.99 9.35
C LYS A 43 8.56 7.66 8.47
N SER A 44 7.35 7.90 8.97
CA SER A 44 6.11 7.66 8.23
C SER A 44 6.06 8.53 6.97
N SER A 45 6.44 9.80 7.08
CA SER A 45 6.47 10.72 5.94
C SER A 45 7.45 10.27 4.85
N VAL A 46 8.59 9.68 5.22
CA VAL A 46 9.54 9.12 4.24
C VAL A 46 8.89 7.95 3.47
N LEU A 47 8.20 7.05 4.17
CA LEU A 47 7.50 5.93 3.53
C LEU A 47 6.35 6.41 2.62
N GLU A 48 5.55 7.38 3.07
CA GLU A 48 4.45 7.95 2.27
C GLU A 48 4.97 8.65 1.02
N ASN A 49 6.10 9.36 1.11
CA ASN A 49 6.72 9.99 -0.06
C ASN A 49 7.24 8.98 -1.08
N ILE A 50 7.67 7.79 -0.63
CA ILE A 50 8.08 6.69 -1.52
C ILE A 50 6.86 6.13 -2.26
N VAL A 51 5.74 5.93 -1.55
CA VAL A 51 4.51 5.40 -2.13
C VAL A 51 3.76 6.45 -2.99
N GLY A 52 3.90 7.74 -2.66
CA GLY A 52 3.22 8.85 -3.32
C GLY A 52 1.79 9.08 -2.85
N ARG A 53 1.36 8.45 -1.74
CA ARG A 53 0.03 8.59 -1.14
C ARG A 53 0.14 8.66 0.38
N ASP A 54 -0.76 9.40 1.01
CA ASP A 54 -0.85 9.45 2.48
C ASP A 54 -1.77 8.33 2.99
N PHE A 55 -1.22 7.38 3.75
CA PHE A 55 -1.98 6.25 4.33
C PHE A 55 -1.48 5.84 5.71
N LEU A 56 -0.39 6.44 6.21
CA LEU A 56 0.14 6.11 7.52
C LEU A 56 -0.51 7.00 8.59
N PRO A 57 -0.69 6.46 9.81
CA PRO A 57 -1.20 7.26 10.91
C PRO A 57 -0.28 8.45 11.21
N ARG A 58 -0.88 9.59 11.55
CA ARG A 58 -0.20 10.82 11.95
C ARG A 58 -0.89 11.36 13.21
N GLY A 59 -0.12 11.95 14.12
CA GLY A 59 -0.65 12.47 15.37
C GLY A 59 0.44 12.86 16.38
N THR A 60 0.01 13.32 17.54
CA THR A 60 0.89 13.61 18.67
C THR A 60 1.19 12.34 19.48
N GLY A 61 2.36 12.29 20.13
CA GLY A 61 2.78 11.13 20.93
C GLY A 61 3.40 9.98 20.11
N ILE A 62 3.31 8.76 20.63
CA ILE A 62 3.86 7.57 19.97
C ILE A 62 2.81 7.03 18.99
N VAL A 63 3.00 7.37 17.71
CA VAL A 63 2.05 7.03 16.64
C VAL A 63 2.25 5.60 16.16
N THR A 64 3.44 5.27 15.65
CA THR A 64 3.77 3.94 15.16
C THR A 64 4.18 3.04 16.32
N ARG A 65 3.28 2.13 16.72
CA ARG A 65 3.47 1.22 17.88
C ARG A 65 3.54 -0.25 17.48
N ARG A 66 3.42 -0.54 16.19
CA ARG A 66 3.59 -1.86 15.58
C ARG A 66 4.39 -1.70 14.29
N PRO A 67 5.23 -2.68 13.91
CA PRO A 67 5.81 -2.72 12.58
C PRO A 67 4.70 -2.79 11.51
N LEU A 68 4.85 -2.05 10.43
CA LEU A 68 4.02 -2.20 9.23
C LEU A 68 4.88 -2.81 8.13
N ILE A 69 4.45 -3.95 7.61
CA ILE A 69 5.04 -4.58 6.44
C ILE A 69 4.14 -4.21 5.27
N LEU A 70 4.65 -3.41 4.34
CA LEU A 70 3.95 -2.98 3.14
C LEU A 70 4.50 -3.74 1.93
N GLN A 71 3.63 -4.44 1.22
CA GLN A 71 3.97 -5.14 -0.02
C GLN A 71 3.34 -4.43 -1.22
N LEU A 72 4.18 -3.73 -1.99
CA LEU A 72 3.73 -3.13 -3.25
C LEU A 72 3.68 -4.20 -4.34
N ILE A 73 2.47 -4.47 -4.83
CA ILE A 73 2.22 -5.48 -5.87
C ILE A 73 1.79 -4.76 -7.15
N ASN A 74 2.57 -4.91 -8.21
CA ASN A 74 2.17 -4.45 -9.54
C ASN A 74 1.11 -5.39 -10.12
N ARG A 75 -0.02 -4.85 -10.58
CA ARG A 75 -1.09 -5.60 -11.26
C ARG A 75 -1.45 -4.92 -12.56
N ALA A 76 -1.67 -5.72 -13.60
CA ALA A 76 -2.19 -5.21 -14.85
C ALA A 76 -3.61 -4.65 -14.63
N PRO A 77 -3.94 -3.48 -15.20
CA PRO A 77 -5.28 -2.93 -15.11
C PRO A 77 -6.28 -3.91 -15.73
N LEU A 78 -7.45 -4.03 -15.11
CA LEU A 78 -8.55 -4.82 -15.66
C LEU A 78 -8.92 -4.26 -17.05
N PRO A 79 -9.24 -5.11 -18.04
CA PRO A 79 -9.75 -4.64 -19.32
C PRO A 79 -10.96 -3.74 -19.06
N LYS A 80 -10.90 -2.49 -19.50
CA LYS A 80 -12.07 -1.61 -19.51
C LYS A 80 -13.03 -2.19 -20.54
N THR A 81 -13.99 -3.01 -20.09
CA THR A 81 -15.05 -3.51 -20.96
C THR A 81 -15.87 -2.31 -21.42
N GLN A 82 -15.55 -1.77 -22.60
CA GLN A 82 -16.49 -0.89 -23.30
C GLN A 82 -17.64 -1.76 -23.81
N ALA A 83 -18.55 -2.11 -22.91
CA ALA A 83 -19.84 -2.66 -23.27
C ALA A 83 -20.76 -1.48 -23.59
N ASN A 84 -21.08 -1.31 -24.88
CA ASN A 84 -22.23 -0.57 -25.42
C ASN A 84 -23.05 0.28 -24.43
N GLY A 85 -22.61 1.52 -24.17
CA GLY A 85 -23.54 2.62 -23.88
C GLY A 85 -23.72 3.08 -22.43
N ILE A 86 -22.87 2.67 -21.48
CA ILE A 86 -22.75 3.38 -20.20
C ILE A 86 -21.25 3.62 -19.97
N PRO A 87 -20.76 4.88 -19.92
CA PRO A 87 -19.48 5.13 -19.29
C PRO A 87 -19.71 4.89 -17.81
N ASP A 88 -19.32 3.73 -17.28
CA ASP A 88 -19.39 3.40 -15.85
C ASP A 88 -18.36 4.26 -15.09
N GLY A 89 -18.66 5.57 -15.03
CA GLY A 89 -18.05 6.59 -14.18
C GLY A 89 -19.07 7.07 -13.15
N GLU A 90 -19.98 6.20 -12.72
CA GLU A 90 -20.91 6.48 -11.63
C GLU A 90 -20.95 5.29 -10.67
N THR A 91 -19.95 5.23 -9.81
CA THR A 91 -20.20 4.78 -8.45
C THR A 91 -19.85 5.96 -7.57
N ASP A 92 -20.86 6.64 -7.02
CA ASP A 92 -20.72 7.49 -5.84
C ASP A 92 -20.18 6.64 -4.68
N ILE A 93 -18.92 6.20 -4.76
CA ILE A 93 -18.18 5.76 -3.61
C ILE A 93 -18.02 7.04 -2.82
N LYS A 94 -18.78 7.17 -1.72
CA LYS A 94 -18.54 8.20 -0.70
C LYS A 94 -17.13 7.95 -0.14
N THR A 95 -16.15 8.49 -0.84
CA THR A 95 -14.73 8.43 -0.54
C THR A 95 -14.33 9.72 0.15
N THR A 96 -13.45 9.61 1.12
CA THR A 96 -12.80 10.76 1.75
C THR A 96 -11.46 11.09 1.11
N ASP A 97 -11.02 10.26 0.16
CA ASP A 97 -9.78 10.38 -0.59
C ASP A 97 -10.06 10.86 -2.02
N ALA A 98 -9.61 12.07 -2.34
CA ALA A 98 -9.77 12.67 -3.66
C ALA A 98 -8.99 11.92 -4.76
N GLN A 99 -7.99 11.11 -4.40
CA GLN A 99 -7.17 10.33 -5.34
C GLN A 99 -7.64 8.88 -5.46
N SER A 100 -8.73 8.47 -4.81
CA SER A 100 -9.22 7.08 -4.88
C SER A 100 -9.67 6.71 -6.30
N ASN A 101 -9.34 5.50 -6.74
CA ASN A 101 -9.73 4.95 -8.04
C ASN A 101 -9.94 3.43 -7.92
N LEU A 102 -10.44 2.77 -8.97
CA LEU A 102 -10.72 1.32 -8.97
C LEU A 102 -9.48 0.44 -9.26
N GLU A 103 -8.38 1.05 -9.70
CA GLU A 103 -7.16 0.36 -10.12
C GLU A 103 -6.18 0.15 -8.95
N GLU A 104 -6.25 0.99 -7.92
CA GLU A 104 -5.35 0.98 -6.75
C GLU A 104 -6.12 0.76 -5.45
N TRP A 105 -5.68 -0.22 -4.65
CA TRP A 105 -6.28 -0.51 -3.35
C TRP A 105 -5.28 -1.20 -2.42
N GLY A 106 -5.56 -1.17 -1.12
CA GLY A 106 -4.88 -1.99 -0.11
C GLY A 106 -5.72 -3.19 0.33
N GLU A 107 -5.07 -4.28 0.73
CA GLU A 107 -5.70 -5.44 1.39
C GLU A 107 -4.91 -5.79 2.64
N PHE A 108 -5.57 -5.88 3.79
CA PHE A 108 -4.90 -6.28 5.02
C PHE A 108 -4.95 -7.79 5.20
N LEU A 109 -3.84 -8.40 5.63
CA LEU A 109 -3.79 -9.84 5.88
C LEU A 109 -4.77 -10.29 6.98
N HIS A 110 -5.05 -9.43 7.97
CA HIS A 110 -6.00 -9.73 9.05
C HIS A 110 -7.48 -9.54 8.64
N ILE A 111 -7.75 -9.02 7.44
CA ILE A 111 -9.11 -8.87 6.88
C ILE A 111 -9.12 -9.37 5.42
N PRO A 112 -9.05 -10.70 5.22
CA PRO A 112 -8.88 -11.28 3.89
C PRO A 112 -10.06 -10.93 2.97
N GLY A 113 -9.75 -10.50 1.75
CA GLY A 113 -10.72 -10.22 0.70
C GLY A 113 -11.36 -8.82 0.74
N GLN A 114 -11.11 -8.02 1.79
CA GLN A 114 -11.58 -6.64 1.84
C GLN A 114 -10.59 -5.70 1.14
N LYS A 115 -11.09 -5.00 0.11
CA LYS A 115 -10.32 -3.99 -0.63
C LYS A 115 -10.57 -2.59 -0.09
N PHE A 116 -9.49 -1.85 0.14
CA PHE A 116 -9.51 -0.47 0.59
C PHE A 116 -9.05 0.46 -0.53
N TYR A 117 -10.00 1.05 -1.25
CA TYR A 117 -9.75 2.02 -2.32
C TYR A 117 -9.53 3.45 -1.79
N ASP A 118 -10.02 3.75 -0.59
CA ASP A 118 -9.80 5.01 0.12
C ASP A 118 -8.61 4.87 1.07
N PHE A 119 -7.52 5.60 0.81
CA PHE A 119 -6.29 5.49 1.59
C PHE A 119 -6.42 6.10 3.00
N ASN A 120 -7.42 6.95 3.25
CA ASN A 120 -7.75 7.36 4.63
C ASN A 120 -8.33 6.17 5.41
N LYS A 121 -9.07 5.26 4.77
CA LYS A 121 -9.55 4.03 5.43
C LYS A 121 -8.43 3.06 5.76
N ILE A 122 -7.39 2.99 4.91
CA ILE A 122 -6.15 2.25 5.22
C ILE A 122 -5.51 2.83 6.49
N ARG A 123 -5.39 4.16 6.59
CA ARG A 123 -4.86 4.85 7.78
C ARG A 123 -5.65 4.55 9.04
N ASP A 124 -6.97 4.66 8.95
CA ASP A 124 -7.90 4.40 10.06
C ASP A 124 -7.75 2.95 10.54
N GLU A 125 -7.63 2.01 9.60
CA GLU A 125 -7.49 0.59 9.89
C GLU A 125 -6.16 0.27 10.57
N ILE A 126 -5.03 0.83 10.11
CA ILE A 126 -3.73 0.68 10.79
C ILE A 126 -3.81 1.16 12.25
N SER A 127 -4.48 2.29 12.47
CA SER A 127 -4.67 2.86 13.81
C SER A 127 -5.55 1.96 14.68
N ARG A 128 -6.68 1.48 14.15
CA ARG A 128 -7.63 0.59 14.83
C ARG A 128 -6.96 -0.73 15.23
N GLU A 129 -6.24 -1.35 14.30
CA GLU A 129 -5.57 -2.63 14.51
C GLU A 129 -4.38 -2.49 15.49
N THR A 130 -3.70 -1.34 15.49
CA THR A 130 -2.70 -1.02 16.51
C THR A 130 -3.34 -0.92 17.89
N ASP A 131 -4.39 -0.11 18.04
CA ASP A 131 -5.11 0.08 19.30
C ASP A 131 -5.69 -1.23 19.83
N SER A 132 -6.24 -2.08 18.96
CA SER A 132 -6.81 -3.37 19.35
C SER A 132 -5.77 -4.29 19.99
N LYS A 133 -4.51 -4.22 19.54
CA LYS A 133 -3.43 -5.09 20.04
C LYS A 133 -2.68 -4.49 21.23
N THR A 134 -2.47 -3.17 21.24
CA THR A 134 -1.61 -2.51 22.24
C THR A 134 -2.37 -1.70 23.28
N GLY A 135 -3.70 -1.55 23.13
CA GLY A 135 -4.49 -0.57 23.85
C GLY A 135 -4.15 0.87 23.45
N ARG A 136 -4.69 1.84 24.21
CA ARG A 136 -4.49 3.28 23.99
C ARG A 136 -3.44 3.93 24.91
N ASN A 137 -2.82 3.15 25.79
CA ASN A 137 -1.90 3.63 26.82
C ASN A 137 -0.42 3.63 26.36
N GLY A 138 -0.16 3.83 25.07
CA GLY A 138 1.20 3.88 24.52
C GLY A 138 1.95 2.55 24.45
N GLY A 139 1.26 1.41 24.63
CA GLY A 139 1.85 0.08 24.48
C GLY A 139 2.42 -0.16 23.08
N ILE A 140 3.47 -0.97 22.97
CA ILE A 140 4.12 -1.34 21.71
C ILE A 140 4.05 -2.86 21.56
N SER A 141 3.87 -3.34 20.33
CA SER A 141 3.86 -4.78 20.02
C SER A 141 4.79 -5.08 18.84
N PRO A 142 5.59 -6.15 18.90
CA PRO A 142 6.42 -6.57 17.78
C PRO A 142 5.61 -7.26 16.67
N ALA A 143 4.35 -7.63 16.92
CA ALA A 143 3.51 -8.28 15.92
C ALA A 143 3.20 -7.30 14.77
N PRO A 144 3.61 -7.60 13.53
CA PRO A 144 3.43 -6.69 12.41
C PRO A 144 1.97 -6.55 12.00
N ILE A 145 1.66 -5.47 11.28
CA ILE A 145 0.49 -5.34 10.43
C ILE A 145 0.98 -5.57 9.01
N ASN A 146 0.36 -6.49 8.26
CA ASN A 146 0.72 -6.77 6.88
C ASN A 146 -0.33 -6.15 5.96
N LEU A 147 0.13 -5.30 5.05
CA LEU A 147 -0.65 -4.55 4.07
C LEU A 147 -0.07 -4.78 2.67
#